data_AF-A0A7G6Z7N9-F1
#
_entry.id   AF-A0A7G6Z7N9-F1
#
_cell.length_a   1.000
_cell.length_b   1.000
_cell.length_c   1.000
_cell.angle_alpha   90.00
_cell.angle_beta   90.00
_cell.angle_gamma   90.00
#
_symmetry.space_group_name_H-M   'P 1'
#
loop_
_entity.id
_entity.type
_entity.pdbx_description
1 polymer ?
#
loop_
_entity_poly.entity_id
_entity_poly.type
_entity_poly.pdbx_seq_one_letter_code
_entity_poly.pdbx_strand_id
1 'polypeptide(L)' 'MTNGDVETIDKDGQWVNRVIGEPERSESYSSKEEAIEEGQALADQLGTTHTVRPAVATGDITDPQE' A
#
# COMPACT_ATOMS: atom_id res chain seq x y z
N MET A 1 10.90 -2.91 -6.81
CA MET A 1 10.94 -1.93 -5.73
C MET A 1 12.39 -1.70 -5.34
N THR A 2 12.78 -0.45 -5.17
CA THR A 2 14.06 0.06 -4.71
C THR A 2 13.91 0.66 -3.31
N ASN A 3 15.02 0.90 -2.62
CA ASN A 3 15.00 1.64 -1.35
C ASN A 3 14.39 3.04 -1.57
N GLY A 4 13.46 3.42 -0.70
CA GLY A 4 12.64 4.64 -0.80
C GLY A 4 11.24 4.40 -1.35
N ASP A 5 10.97 3.32 -2.08
CA ASP A 5 9.62 3.03 -2.56
C ASP A 5 8.65 2.83 -1.39
N VAL A 6 7.38 3.17 -1.61
CA VAL A 6 6.32 3.04 -0.60
C VAL A 6 5.44 1.85 -0.95
N GLU A 7 5.32 0.92 -0.01
CA GLU A 7 4.44 -0.24 -0.13
C GLU A 7 3.28 -0.13 0.87
N THR A 8 2.05 -0.11 0.36
CA THR A 8 0.83 -0.15 1.18
C THR A 8 0.34 -1.58 1.26
N ILE A 9 0.34 -2.16 2.45
CA ILE A 9 0.01 -3.57 2.70
C ILE A 9 -1.24 -3.64 3.58
N ASP A 10 -2.23 -4.45 3.21
CA ASP A 10 -3.30 -4.83 4.15
C ASP A 10 -2.82 -5.94 5.09
N LYS A 11 -3.03 -5.73 6.38
CA LYS A 11 -2.78 -6.66 7.47
C LYS A 11 -4.08 -6.90 8.23
N ASP A 12 -4.92 -7.77 7.70
CA ASP A 12 -6.15 -8.20 8.37
C ASP A 12 -7.09 -7.01 8.65
N GLY A 13 -7.28 -6.15 7.65
CA GLY A 13 -8.09 -4.94 7.76
C GLY A 13 -7.36 -3.71 8.32
N GLN A 14 -6.11 -3.86 8.79
CA GLN A 14 -5.23 -2.74 9.09
C GLN A 14 -4.33 -2.46 7.89
N TRP A 15 -4.41 -1.27 7.31
CA TRP A 15 -3.54 -0.87 6.23
C TRP A 15 -2.24 -0.29 6.77
N VAL A 16 -1.10 -0.64 6.16
CA VAL A 16 0.21 -0.17 6.60
C VAL A 16 1.01 0.31 5.39
N ASN A 17 1.42 1.57 5.41
CA ASN A 17 2.39 2.11 4.47
C ASN A 17 3.77 1.85 5.01
N ARG A 18 4.63 1.23 4.21
CA ARG A 18 6.00 0.90 4.56
C ARG A 18 6.94 1.45 3.51
N VAL A 19 7.93 2.23 3.93
CA VAL A 19 9.02 2.65 3.05
C VAL A 19 10.09 1.56 2.99
N ILE A 20 10.42 1.12 1.78
CA ILE A 20 11.46 0.11 1.55
C ILE A 20 12.81 0.68 1.98
N GLY A 21 13.48 0.01 2.93
CA GLY A 21 14.76 0.46 3.49
C GLY A 21 14.64 1.42 4.68
N GLU A 22 13.47 2.00 4.94
CA GLU A 22 13.21 2.90 6.08
C GLU A 22 11.97 2.46 6.89
N PRO A 23 12.05 1.36 7.65
CA PRO A 23 10.91 0.87 8.42
C PRO A 23 10.43 1.85 9.51
N GLU A 24 11.27 2.80 9.93
CA GLU A 24 10.93 3.83 10.90
C GLU A 24 9.89 4.84 10.38
N ARG A 25 9.72 4.90 9.05
CA ARG A 25 8.74 5.76 8.37
C ARG A 25 7.43 5.02 8.05
N SER A 26 7.24 3.82 8.59
CA SER A 26 6.00 3.08 8.34
C SER A 26 4.85 3.63 9.17
N GLU A 27 3.70 3.86 8.53
CA GLU A 27 2.47 4.35 9.17
C GLU A 27 1.32 3.38 8.96
N SER A 28 0.43 3.29 9.94
CA SER A 28 -0.71 2.37 9.94
C SER A 28 -2.03 3.15 9.93
N TYR A 29 -2.93 2.76 9.03
CA TYR A 29 -4.19 3.41 8.74
C TYR A 29 -5.35 2.43 8.83
N SER A 30 -6.48 2.90 9.33
CA SER A 30 -7.67 2.03 9.53
C SER A 30 -8.46 1.81 8.23
N SER A 31 -8.18 2.61 7.20
CA SER A 31 -8.91 2.60 5.94
C SER A 31 -7.96 2.43 4.75
N LYS A 32 -8.41 1.67 3.75
CA LYS A 32 -7.68 1.45 2.51
C LYS A 32 -7.41 2.76 1.76
N GLU A 33 -8.46 3.54 1.56
CA GLU A 33 -8.40 4.79 0.79
C GLU A 33 -7.40 5.75 1.42
N GLU A 34 -7.49 5.95 2.73
CA GLU A 34 -6.56 6.76 3.52
C GLU A 34 -5.11 6.28 3.37
N ALA A 35 -4.86 4.96 3.49
CA ALA A 35 -3.53 4.41 3.32
C ALA A 35 -2.98 4.61 1.90
N ILE A 36 -3.83 4.52 0.87
CA ILE A 36 -3.42 4.70 -0.51
C ILE A 36 -3.10 6.17 -0.77
N GLU A 37 -3.95 7.10 -0.34
CA GLU A 37 -3.75 8.54 -0.51
C GLU A 37 -2.46 8.99 0.18
N GLU A 38 -2.27 8.63 1.45
CA GLU A 38 -1.07 8.98 2.21
C GLU A 38 0.18 8.29 1.65
N GLY A 39 0.04 7.05 1.19
CA GLY A 39 1.15 6.27 0.62
C GLY A 39 1.61 6.84 -0.72
N GLN A 40 0.65 7.29 -1.54
CA GLN A 40 0.93 7.96 -2.80
C GLN A 40 1.54 9.34 -2.58
N ALA A 41 1.01 10.13 -1.65
CA ALA A 41 1.58 11.43 -1.27
C ALA A 41 3.00 11.28 -0.72
N LEU A 42 3.28 10.24 0.07
CA LEU A 42 4.62 9.94 0.57
C LEU A 42 5.58 9.55 -0.56
N ALA A 43 5.13 8.69 -1.49
CA ALA A 43 5.94 8.31 -2.64
C ALA A 43 6.27 9.50 -3.54
N ASP A 44 5.30 10.40 -3.78
CA ASP A 44 5.48 11.63 -4.57
C ASP A 44 6.51 12.57 -3.91
N GLN A 45 6.41 12.77 -2.59
CA GLN A 45 7.38 13.56 -1.82
C GLN A 45 8.80 12.98 -1.87
N LEU A 46 8.93 11.65 -1.89
CA LEU A 46 10.22 10.97 -2.00
C LEU A 46 10.72 10.85 -3.44
N GLY A 47 9.86 11.14 -4.44
CA GLY A 47 10.15 10.92 -5.86
C GLY A 47 10.28 9.44 -6.23
N THR A 48 9.49 8.59 -5.58
CA THR A 48 9.56 7.12 -5.67
C THR A 48 8.24 6.53 -6.16
N THR A 49 8.17 5.21 -6.28
CA THR A 49 6.97 4.50 -6.72
C THR A 49 6.16 4.01 -5.52
N HIS A 50 4.86 4.25 -5.57
CA HIS A 50 3.90 3.66 -4.64
C HIS A 50 3.37 2.34 -5.19
N THR A 51 3.35 1.29 -4.38
CA THR A 51 2.72 0.01 -4.73
C THR A 51 1.73 -0.41 -3.66
N VAL A 52 0.51 -0.72 -4.08
CA VAL A 52 -0.53 -1.23 -3.18
C VAL A 52 -0.58 -2.76 -3.30
N ARG A 53 -0.44 -3.44 -2.17
CA ARG A 53 -0.60 -4.87 -1.98
C ARG A 53 -1.87 -5.10 -1.16
N PRO A 54 -3.04 -5.26 -1.82
CA PRO A 54 -4.21 -5.72 -1.09
C PRO A 54 -3.89 -7.09 -0.47
N ALA A 55 -4.43 -7.37 0.72
CA ALA A 55 -4.46 -8.73 1.22
C ALA A 55 -5.11 -9.55 0.12
N VAL A 56 -4.49 -10.69 -0.20
CA VAL A 56 -5.07 -11.64 -1.13
C VAL A 56 -6.43 -12.05 -0.55
N ALA A 57 -7.48 -11.34 -0.94
CA ALA A 57 -8.83 -11.83 -0.84
C ALA A 57 -8.75 -13.13 -1.63
N THR A 58 -8.75 -14.25 -0.92
CA THR A 58 -8.85 -15.56 -1.53
C THR A 58 -10.26 -15.60 -2.10
N GLY A 59 -10.46 -15.03 -3.28
CA GLY A 59 -11.77 -14.62 -3.76
C GLY A 59 -11.73 -13.71 -4.99
N ASP A 60 -10.75 -13.88 -5.87
CA ASP A 60 -10.93 -13.47 -7.28
C ASP A 60 -11.63 -14.64 -7.99
N ILE A 61 -12.96 -14.68 -7.85
CA ILE A 61 -13.84 -15.25 -8.86
C ILE A 61 -14.91 -14.19 -9.10
N THR A 62 -14.56 -13.15 -9.86
CA THR A 62 -15.56 -12.45 -10.66
C THR A 62 -15.19 -12.64 -12.12
N ASP A 63 -15.87 -13.65 -12.67
CA ASP A 63 -15.96 -14.15 -14.04
C ASP A 63 -16.23 -13.02 -15.07
N PRO A 64 -15.90 -13.22 -16.36
CA PRO A 64 -15.74 -12.16 -17.34
C PRO A 64 -17.06 -11.54 -17.81
N GLN A 65 -16.91 -10.36 -18.39
CA GLN A 65 -17.91 -9.46 -18.94
C GLN A 65 -18.90 -10.20 -19.88
N GLU A 66 -20.21 -10.07 -19.62
CA GLU A 66 -21.29 -10.31 -20.61
C GLU A 66 -21.34 -9.20 -21.68
#